data_AF-A0A5N4E064-F1
#
_entry.id   AF-A0A5N4E064-F1
#
_cell.length_a   1.000
_cell.length_b   1.000
_cell.length_c   1.000
_cell.angle_alpha   90.00
_cell.angle_beta   90.00
_cell.angle_gamma   90.00
#
_symmetry.space_group_name_H-M   'P 1'
#
loop_
_entity.id
_entity.type
_entity.pdbx_description
1 polymer ?
#
loop_
_entity_poly.entity_id
_entity_poly.type
_entity_poly.pdbx_seq_one_letter_code
_entity_poly.pdbx_strand_id
1 'polypeptide(L)'
;MEKRETFVQIVSKELVGEFLQFVRLDKDASDPFNLNELLDELSRKQKEELWQRLRSLLTDVLLESPVDGWHLVGPPGEDSMETEHGSKTKKTMEIIHAVTSVILASVSVINESENFEALLECAVMLNGILYALPGSERALQGAIQDLCVVWWERGLPAKEDMGKTAFVMLLRRSLDTKTGADICRLWRIHQALYCFDYDLEESREIKDMLLECFINVNYIKKEEGRRFLSSLFNWNINFIKMIHGTIKNQLQGLQKSLMVHIAEIYFRAWKKASGKTLEAIENDCIQDFMYHGIHLPRSSPVHPRVREVLSYFHHQKEARQGAEEMLHRLYRPVLWRGLKVRRLACRAWSAGHAADVNTL
;
A
#
# COMPACT_ATOMS: atom_id res chain seq x y z
N MET A 1 11.49 34.15 -20.85
CA MET A 1 10.51 34.14 -21.96
C MET A 1 10.96 33.16 -23.03
N GLU A 2 12.11 33.40 -23.69
CA GLU A 2 12.62 32.55 -24.80
C GLU A 2 12.77 31.07 -24.42
N LYS A 3 13.51 30.73 -23.35
CA LYS A 3 13.68 29.33 -22.89
C LYS A 3 12.36 28.58 -22.58
N ARG A 4 11.32 29.30 -22.13
CA ARG A 4 10.02 28.72 -21.76
C ARG A 4 9.23 28.31 -22.99
N GLU A 5 9.14 29.22 -23.96
CA GLU A 5 8.51 28.94 -25.25
C GLU A 5 9.29 27.88 -26.01
N THR A 6 10.63 27.93 -25.98
CA THR A 6 11.47 26.88 -26.56
C THR A 6 11.13 25.51 -25.97
N PHE A 7 11.04 25.39 -24.63
CA PHE A 7 10.72 24.10 -24.00
C PHE A 7 9.36 23.54 -24.44
N VAL A 8 8.32 24.37 -24.56
CA VAL A 8 7.01 23.91 -25.05
C VAL A 8 7.11 23.45 -26.51
N GLN A 9 7.85 24.17 -27.35
CA GLN A 9 7.97 23.85 -28.78
C GLN A 9 8.78 22.57 -29.06
N ILE A 10 9.82 22.28 -28.27
CA ILE A 10 10.67 21.09 -28.48
C ILE A 10 9.96 19.77 -28.12
N VAL A 11 8.85 19.80 -27.37
CA VAL A 11 8.05 18.60 -27.11
C VAL A 11 7.32 18.22 -28.40
N SER A 12 7.99 17.41 -29.21
CA SER A 12 7.51 16.90 -30.48
C SER A 12 8.34 15.69 -30.91
N LYS A 13 7.86 14.96 -31.91
CA LYS A 13 8.56 13.80 -32.45
C LYS A 13 9.80 14.20 -33.23
N GLU A 14 9.74 15.34 -33.93
CA GLU A 14 10.81 15.89 -34.73
C GLU A 14 12.00 16.35 -33.88
N LEU A 15 11.72 16.90 -32.69
CA LEU A 15 12.73 17.47 -31.78
C LEU A 15 12.96 16.60 -30.53
N VAL A 16 12.65 15.31 -30.61
CA VAL A 16 12.73 14.39 -29.45
C VAL A 16 14.13 14.33 -28.83
N GLY A 17 15.19 14.50 -29.64
CA GLY A 17 16.57 14.53 -29.14
C GLY A 17 16.84 15.74 -28.23
N GLU A 18 16.34 16.91 -28.61
CA GLU A 18 16.44 18.14 -27.80
C GLU A 18 15.61 18.02 -26.54
N PHE A 19 14.38 17.50 -26.64
CA PHE A 19 13.53 17.23 -25.49
C PHE A 19 14.22 16.33 -24.45
N LEU A 20 14.81 15.22 -24.90
CA LEU A 20 15.55 14.30 -24.02
C LEU A 20 16.77 14.98 -23.39
N GLN A 21 17.45 15.87 -24.10
CA GLN A 21 18.56 16.64 -23.55
C GLN A 21 18.10 17.55 -22.41
N PHE A 22 16.99 18.27 -22.58
CA PHE A 22 16.43 19.13 -21.52
C PHE A 22 16.06 18.33 -20.26
N VAL A 23 15.43 17.16 -20.41
CA VAL A 23 15.09 16.33 -19.25
C VAL A 23 16.33 15.70 -18.59
N ARG A 24 17.42 15.50 -19.34
CA ARG A 24 18.70 15.07 -18.77
C ARG A 24 19.37 16.18 -17.95
N LEU A 25 19.25 17.45 -18.36
CA LEU A 25 19.79 18.59 -17.61
C LEU A 25 19.15 18.70 -16.21
N ASP A 26 17.84 18.47 -16.09
CA ASP A 26 17.15 18.45 -14.78
C ASP A 26 17.67 17.38 -13.81
N LYS A 27 18.26 16.30 -14.35
CA LYS A 27 18.85 15.22 -13.55
C LYS A 27 20.31 15.49 -13.17
N ASP A 28 20.94 16.48 -13.77
CA ASP A 28 22.31 16.86 -13.46
C ASP A 28 22.32 17.85 -12.28
N ALA A 29 22.73 17.38 -11.11
CA ALA A 29 22.80 18.21 -9.90
C ALA A 29 23.79 19.39 -10.01
N SER A 30 24.61 19.44 -11.05
CA SER A 30 25.54 20.53 -11.32
C SER A 30 24.99 21.60 -12.28
N ASP A 31 23.87 21.32 -12.96
CA ASP A 31 23.22 22.27 -13.86
C ASP A 31 22.19 23.13 -13.10
N PRO A 32 22.10 24.45 -13.37
CA PRO A 32 21.11 25.32 -12.72
C PRO A 32 19.67 25.11 -13.24
N PHE A 33 19.45 24.29 -14.27
CA PHE A 33 18.12 24.04 -14.81
C PHE A 33 17.24 23.26 -13.83
N ASN A 34 16.04 23.77 -13.58
CA ASN A 34 15.03 23.12 -12.75
C ASN A 34 13.69 23.05 -13.49
N LEU A 35 13.22 21.83 -13.74
CA LEU A 35 11.98 21.60 -14.46
C LEU A 35 10.75 22.12 -13.70
N ASN A 36 10.73 22.01 -12.37
CA ASN A 36 9.59 22.50 -11.57
C ASN A 36 9.48 24.02 -11.63
N GLU A 37 10.60 24.73 -11.53
CA GLU A 37 10.63 26.19 -11.67
C GLU A 37 10.17 26.61 -13.08
N LEU A 38 10.66 25.94 -14.12
CA LEU A 38 10.23 26.24 -15.49
C LEU A 38 8.72 26.05 -15.67
N LEU A 39 8.15 24.96 -15.13
CA LEU A 39 6.72 24.64 -15.25
C LEU A 39 5.83 25.59 -14.44
N ASP A 40 6.28 26.03 -13.26
CA ASP A 40 5.55 27.01 -12.44
C ASP A 40 5.47 28.38 -13.13
N GLU A 41 6.52 28.73 -13.86
CA GLU A 41 6.64 29.97 -14.61
C GLU A 41 5.87 30.02 -15.95
N LEU A 42 5.30 28.89 -16.39
CA LEU A 42 4.50 28.82 -17.62
C LEU A 42 3.13 29.47 -17.41
N SER A 43 2.71 30.27 -18.40
CA SER A 43 1.32 30.72 -18.44
C SER A 43 0.36 29.54 -18.61
N ARG A 44 -0.91 29.72 -18.20
CA ARG A 44 -1.97 28.72 -18.39
C ARG A 44 -2.01 28.14 -19.82
N LYS A 45 -1.96 29.01 -20.85
CA LYS A 45 -1.99 28.57 -22.25
C LYS A 45 -0.78 27.71 -22.62
N GLN A 46 0.40 28.05 -22.10
CA GLN A 46 1.62 27.29 -22.34
C GLN A 46 1.60 25.92 -21.64
N LYS A 47 1.02 25.82 -20.44
CA LYS A 47 0.83 24.53 -19.76
C LYS A 47 -0.15 23.64 -20.54
N GLU A 48 -1.29 24.19 -20.94
CA GLU A 48 -2.28 23.46 -21.74
C GLU A 48 -1.69 22.99 -23.09
N GLU A 49 -0.91 23.84 -23.78
CA GLU A 49 -0.19 23.45 -25.00
C GLU A 49 0.85 22.35 -24.74
N LEU A 50 1.65 22.49 -23.67
CA LEU A 50 2.65 21.50 -23.29
C LEU A 50 2.00 20.12 -23.06
N TRP A 51 0.89 20.06 -22.33
CA TRP A 51 0.22 18.80 -22.05
C TRP A 51 -0.35 18.16 -23.31
N GLN A 52 -0.90 18.96 -24.24
CA GLN A 52 -1.33 18.45 -25.55
C GLN A 52 -0.17 17.87 -26.35
N ARG A 53 0.99 18.53 -26.35
CA ARG A 53 2.19 18.05 -27.03
C ARG A 53 2.74 16.76 -26.41
N LEU A 54 2.79 16.68 -25.08
CA LEU A 54 3.18 15.46 -24.36
C LEU A 54 2.26 14.29 -24.70
N ARG A 55 0.95 14.55 -24.78
CA ARG A 55 -0.06 13.56 -25.14
C ARG A 55 0.12 13.03 -26.56
N SER A 56 0.30 13.93 -27.53
CA SER A 56 0.57 13.54 -28.92
C SER A 56 1.85 12.72 -29.02
N LEU A 57 2.94 13.18 -28.39
CA LEU A 57 4.21 12.46 -28.39
C LEU A 57 4.10 11.07 -27.76
N LEU A 58 3.43 10.96 -26.61
CA LEU A 58 3.22 9.67 -25.94
C LEU A 58 2.39 8.72 -26.80
N THR A 59 1.31 9.23 -27.41
CA THR A 59 0.44 8.45 -28.29
C THR A 59 1.21 7.92 -29.50
N ASP A 60 1.96 8.77 -30.18
CA ASP A 60 2.76 8.39 -31.34
C ASP A 60 3.80 7.33 -30.99
N VAL A 61 4.50 7.51 -29.86
CA VAL A 61 5.52 6.56 -29.39
C VAL A 61 4.92 5.19 -29.08
N LEU A 62 3.74 5.15 -28.45
CA LEU A 62 3.04 3.90 -28.13
C LEU A 62 2.48 3.21 -29.38
N LEU A 63 2.06 3.97 -30.40
CA LEU A 63 1.61 3.42 -31.69
C LEU A 63 2.77 2.84 -32.52
N GLU A 64 3.95 3.47 -32.50
CA GLU A 64 5.13 3.01 -33.23
C GLU A 64 5.88 1.84 -32.59
N SER A 65 5.67 1.65 -31.29
CA SER A 65 6.28 0.59 -30.49
C SER A 65 5.21 -0.05 -29.59
N PRO A 66 4.35 -0.92 -30.16
CA PRO A 66 3.30 -1.58 -29.40
C PRO A 66 3.85 -2.40 -28.24
N VAL A 67 3.07 -2.42 -27.18
CA VAL A 67 3.41 -3.00 -25.88
C VAL A 67 3.80 -4.49 -25.96
N ASP A 68 3.17 -5.26 -26.85
CA ASP A 68 3.45 -6.68 -27.06
C ASP A 68 4.91 -6.97 -27.48
N GLY A 69 5.60 -5.99 -28.07
CA GLY A 69 6.98 -6.13 -28.53
C GLY A 69 8.04 -5.94 -27.44
N TRP A 70 7.69 -5.36 -26.29
CA TRP A 70 8.70 -4.92 -25.30
C TRP A 70 9.41 -6.07 -24.58
N HIS A 71 8.80 -7.25 -24.51
CA HIS A 71 9.34 -8.42 -23.82
C HIS A 71 10.18 -9.37 -24.71
N LEU A 72 10.30 -9.09 -26.01
CA LEU A 72 11.06 -9.95 -26.95
C LEU A 72 12.59 -9.83 -26.80
N VAL A 73 13.08 -8.98 -25.89
CA VAL A 73 14.50 -8.84 -25.56
C VAL A 73 14.85 -9.86 -24.48
N GLY A 74 15.44 -10.99 -24.90
CA GLY A 74 15.97 -12.02 -23.99
C GLY A 74 17.09 -11.50 -23.07
N PRO A 75 17.42 -12.24 -21.99
CA PRO A 75 18.52 -11.85 -21.10
C PRO A 75 19.84 -11.75 -21.89
N PRO A 76 20.73 -10.81 -21.54
CA PRO A 76 21.97 -10.60 -22.27
C PRO A 76 22.87 -11.84 -22.09
N GLY A 77 22.87 -12.72 -23.08
CA GLY A 77 23.97 -13.66 -23.28
C GLY A 77 25.22 -12.88 -23.69
N GLU A 78 26.39 -13.36 -23.30
CA GLU A 78 27.69 -12.68 -23.44
C GLU A 78 28.07 -12.32 -24.90
N ASP A 79 27.31 -12.76 -25.91
CA ASP A 79 27.48 -12.46 -27.35
C ASP A 79 26.20 -11.89 -28.02
N SER A 80 25.37 -11.13 -27.30
CA SER A 80 24.19 -10.48 -27.88
C SER A 80 24.59 -9.24 -28.69
N MET A 81 24.71 -9.35 -30.02
CA MET A 81 24.67 -8.18 -30.91
C MET A 81 23.42 -7.35 -30.62
N GLU A 82 23.55 -6.05 -30.34
CA GLU A 82 22.41 -5.14 -30.19
C GLU A 82 21.57 -5.18 -31.48
N THR A 83 20.40 -5.80 -31.40
CA THR A 83 19.48 -5.81 -32.54
C THR A 83 18.90 -4.42 -32.74
N GLU A 84 18.62 -4.05 -33.98
CA GLU A 84 17.95 -2.78 -34.34
C GLU A 84 16.64 -2.58 -33.55
N HIS A 85 15.93 -3.68 -33.28
CA HIS A 85 14.73 -3.71 -32.46
C HIS A 85 14.99 -3.38 -30.97
N GLY A 86 16.10 -3.86 -30.39
CA GLY A 86 16.51 -3.53 -29.03
C GLY A 86 16.85 -2.05 -28.86
N SER A 87 17.55 -1.47 -29.84
CA SER A 87 17.89 -0.03 -29.85
C SER A 87 16.64 0.85 -29.96
N LYS A 88 15.68 0.48 -30.82
CA LYS A 88 14.39 1.18 -30.94
C LYS A 88 13.58 1.12 -29.64
N THR A 89 13.49 -0.06 -29.01
CA THR A 89 12.77 -0.25 -27.75
C THR A 89 13.39 0.57 -26.62
N LYS A 90 14.72 0.59 -26.52
CA LYS A 90 15.43 1.43 -25.54
C LYS A 90 15.11 2.92 -25.72
N LYS A 91 15.15 3.41 -26.97
CA LYS A 91 14.78 4.79 -27.28
C LYS A 91 13.32 5.10 -26.91
N THR A 92 12.38 4.19 -27.17
CA THR A 92 10.98 4.28 -26.72
C THR A 92 10.90 4.46 -25.20
N MET A 93 11.60 3.63 -24.43
CA MET A 93 11.59 3.72 -22.96
C MET A 93 12.17 5.04 -22.45
N GLU A 94 13.25 5.53 -23.06
CA GLU A 94 13.82 6.85 -22.73
C GLU A 94 12.82 7.98 -22.94
N ILE A 95 12.06 7.96 -24.04
CA ILE A 95 11.04 8.96 -24.33
C ILE A 95 9.88 8.88 -23.34
N ILE A 96 9.34 7.69 -23.08
CA ILE A 96 8.24 7.50 -22.12
C ILE A 96 8.68 7.97 -20.73
N HIS A 97 9.91 7.70 -20.32
CA HIS A 97 10.44 8.14 -19.03
C HIS A 97 10.61 9.65 -18.94
N ALA A 98 11.06 10.30 -20.02
CA ALA A 98 11.14 11.75 -20.08
C ALA A 98 9.75 12.40 -20.00
N VAL A 99 8.78 11.89 -20.78
CA VAL A 99 7.37 12.32 -20.72
C VAL A 99 6.80 12.13 -19.31
N THR A 100 7.01 10.97 -18.69
CA THR A 100 6.56 10.68 -17.31
C THR A 100 7.14 11.68 -16.31
N SER A 101 8.41 12.06 -16.45
CA SER A 101 9.07 13.01 -15.56
C SER A 101 8.43 14.41 -15.65
N VAL A 102 8.14 14.88 -16.88
CA VAL A 102 7.47 16.17 -17.09
C VAL A 102 6.02 16.16 -16.62
N ILE A 103 5.30 15.05 -16.82
CA ILE A 103 3.93 14.89 -16.31
C ILE A 103 3.92 14.92 -14.79
N LEU A 104 4.80 14.15 -14.14
CA LEU A 104 4.94 14.13 -12.68
C LEU A 104 5.21 15.52 -12.11
N ALA A 105 6.16 16.25 -12.70
CA ALA A 105 6.45 17.63 -12.31
C ALA A 105 5.24 18.55 -12.56
N SER A 106 4.53 18.38 -13.68
CA SER A 106 3.34 19.16 -14.03
C SER A 106 2.23 19.04 -12.99
N VAL A 107 2.02 17.85 -12.41
CA VAL A 107 0.98 17.62 -11.38
C VAL A 107 1.16 18.53 -10.16
N SER A 108 2.40 18.92 -9.84
CA SER A 108 2.68 19.79 -8.70
C SER A 108 2.25 21.25 -8.91
N VAL A 109 2.14 21.69 -10.17
CA VAL A 109 1.86 23.08 -10.57
C VAL A 109 0.48 23.27 -11.22
N ILE A 110 -0.39 22.24 -11.20
CA ILE A 110 -1.76 22.35 -11.71
C ILE A 110 -2.58 23.32 -10.86
N ASN A 111 -3.34 24.18 -11.53
CA ASN A 111 -4.37 25.01 -10.93
C ASN A 111 -5.77 24.61 -11.40
N GLU A 112 -6.79 24.80 -10.55
CA GLU A 112 -8.20 24.44 -10.84
C GLU A 112 -8.77 25.11 -12.10
N SER A 113 -8.20 26.24 -12.51
CA SER A 113 -8.66 26.98 -13.70
C SER A 113 -8.14 26.42 -15.03
N GLU A 114 -7.14 25.54 -15.00
CA GLU A 114 -6.44 25.03 -16.20
C GLU A 114 -7.17 23.81 -16.77
N ASN A 115 -7.20 23.66 -18.10
CA ASN A 115 -7.72 22.43 -18.73
C ASN A 115 -6.62 21.35 -18.76
N PHE A 116 -6.68 20.42 -17.82
CA PHE A 116 -5.71 19.32 -17.69
C PHE A 116 -6.19 17.98 -18.29
N GLU A 117 -7.20 17.98 -19.19
CA GLU A 117 -7.70 16.76 -19.84
C GLU A 117 -6.60 15.97 -20.56
N ALA A 118 -5.73 16.66 -21.31
CA ALA A 118 -4.59 16.01 -21.96
C ALA A 118 -3.60 15.39 -20.96
N LEU A 119 -3.40 16.04 -19.81
CA LEU A 119 -2.53 15.53 -18.77
C LEU A 119 -3.13 14.27 -18.11
N LEU A 120 -4.45 14.24 -17.93
CA LEU A 120 -5.19 13.07 -17.47
C LEU A 120 -5.07 11.91 -18.46
N GLU A 121 -5.26 12.15 -19.75
CA GLU A 121 -5.08 11.13 -20.80
C GLU A 121 -3.66 10.53 -20.75
N CYS A 122 -2.63 11.37 -20.59
CA CYS A 122 -1.27 10.90 -20.39
C CYS A 122 -1.11 10.02 -19.15
N ALA A 123 -1.64 10.43 -18.00
CA ALA A 123 -1.57 9.65 -16.77
C ALA A 123 -2.27 8.28 -16.93
N VAL A 124 -3.43 8.25 -17.59
CA VAL A 124 -4.16 7.01 -17.90
C VAL A 124 -3.37 6.09 -18.83
N MET A 125 -2.78 6.63 -19.90
CA MET A 125 -1.93 5.86 -20.81
C MET A 125 -0.72 5.27 -20.08
N LEU A 126 -0.02 6.08 -19.28
CA LEU A 126 1.14 5.64 -18.49
C LEU A 126 0.77 4.56 -17.47
N ASN A 127 -0.38 4.70 -16.80
CA ASN A 127 -0.89 3.69 -15.89
C ASN A 127 -1.21 2.37 -16.63
N GLY A 128 -1.79 2.45 -17.83
CA GLY A 128 -2.16 1.29 -18.63
C GLY A 128 -0.98 0.46 -19.13
N ILE A 129 0.17 1.08 -19.41
CA ILE A 129 1.36 0.37 -19.89
C ILE A 129 2.23 -0.22 -18.77
N LEU A 130 1.96 0.14 -17.50
CA LEU A 130 2.83 -0.17 -16.36
C LEU A 130 3.20 -1.66 -16.26
N TYR A 131 2.20 -2.54 -16.36
CA TYR A 131 2.38 -3.99 -16.17
C TYR A 131 3.08 -4.68 -17.34
N ALA A 132 3.19 -3.99 -18.47
CA ALA A 132 3.88 -4.51 -19.64
C ALA A 132 5.30 -3.95 -19.81
N LEU A 133 5.74 -3.06 -18.92
CA LEU A 133 7.11 -2.60 -18.90
C LEU A 133 8.07 -3.76 -18.59
N PRO A 134 9.18 -3.90 -19.33
CA PRO A 134 10.21 -4.88 -19.04
C PRO A 134 10.77 -4.72 -17.62
N GLY A 135 11.19 -5.81 -16.99
CA GLY A 135 11.77 -5.78 -15.65
C GLY A 135 13.08 -4.99 -15.53
N SER A 136 13.72 -4.63 -16.65
CA SER A 136 14.86 -3.72 -16.71
C SER A 136 14.46 -2.25 -16.43
N GLU A 137 13.22 -1.87 -16.74
CA GLU A 137 12.72 -0.49 -16.68
C GLU A 137 12.20 -0.10 -15.28
N ARG A 138 12.93 -0.48 -14.23
CA ARG A 138 12.53 -0.22 -12.84
C ARG A 138 12.43 1.28 -12.53
N ALA A 139 13.28 2.10 -13.14
CA ALA A 139 13.25 3.55 -12.96
C ALA A 139 11.95 4.15 -13.51
N LEU A 140 11.53 3.72 -14.70
CA LEU A 140 10.27 4.15 -15.31
C LEU A 140 9.06 3.64 -14.52
N GLN A 141 9.06 2.36 -14.11
CA GLN A 141 8.01 1.84 -13.22
C GLN A 141 7.90 2.66 -11.93
N GLY A 142 9.05 3.03 -11.33
CA GLY A 142 9.09 3.92 -10.16
C GLY A 142 8.53 5.31 -10.43
N ALA A 143 8.85 5.92 -11.57
CA ALA A 143 8.34 7.23 -11.95
C ALA A 143 6.81 7.22 -12.17
N ILE A 144 6.27 6.18 -12.83
CA ILE A 144 4.83 6.01 -13.00
C ILE A 144 4.14 5.76 -11.65
N GLN A 145 4.77 5.00 -10.76
CA GLN A 145 4.27 4.81 -9.40
C GLN A 145 4.18 6.14 -8.65
N ASP A 146 5.24 6.95 -8.69
CA ASP A 146 5.28 8.25 -8.05
C ASP A 146 4.22 9.19 -8.63
N LEU A 147 4.00 9.14 -9.95
CA LEU A 147 2.90 9.84 -10.61
C LEU A 147 1.54 9.43 -10.04
N CYS A 148 1.26 8.13 -9.94
CA CYS A 148 0.00 7.64 -9.40
C CYS A 148 -0.22 8.07 -7.94
N VAL A 149 0.85 8.09 -7.12
CA VAL A 149 0.80 8.56 -5.73
C VAL A 149 0.46 10.04 -5.66
N VAL A 150 1.17 10.89 -6.41
CA VAL A 150 0.94 12.33 -6.40
C VAL A 150 -0.45 12.66 -6.97
N TRP A 151 -0.89 11.94 -8.00
CA TRP A 151 -2.24 12.08 -8.57
C TRP A 151 -3.34 11.79 -7.54
N TRP A 152 -3.16 10.70 -6.76
CA TRP A 152 -4.05 10.34 -5.66
C TRP A 152 -4.06 11.41 -4.56
N GLU A 153 -2.89 11.86 -4.11
CA GLU A 153 -2.76 12.86 -3.04
C GLU A 153 -3.37 14.21 -3.42
N ARG A 154 -3.29 14.60 -4.71
CA ARG A 154 -3.95 15.80 -5.25
C ARG A 154 -5.46 15.65 -5.42
N GLY A 155 -5.99 14.42 -5.39
CA GLY A 155 -7.42 14.17 -5.53
C GLY A 155 -7.98 14.49 -6.92
N LEU A 156 -7.15 14.38 -7.96
CA LEU A 156 -7.52 14.69 -9.35
C LEU A 156 -8.57 13.72 -9.92
N PRO A 157 -9.22 14.04 -11.06
CA PRO A 157 -10.13 13.13 -11.74
C PRO A 157 -9.50 11.76 -12.03
N ALA A 158 -10.35 10.72 -12.07
CA ALA A 158 -9.94 9.32 -12.19
C ALA A 158 -8.94 8.84 -11.12
N LYS A 159 -8.86 9.51 -9.95
CA LYS A 159 -7.95 9.13 -8.87
C LYS A 159 -8.13 7.69 -8.40
N GLU A 160 -9.30 7.08 -8.54
CA GLU A 160 -9.55 5.72 -8.04
C GLU A 160 -8.63 4.69 -8.70
N ASP A 161 -8.46 4.74 -10.03
CA ASP A 161 -7.60 3.81 -10.76
C ASP A 161 -6.11 4.06 -10.49
N MET A 162 -5.73 5.33 -10.39
CA MET A 162 -4.37 5.73 -9.99
C MET A 162 -4.08 5.29 -8.55
N GLY A 163 -5.05 5.46 -7.66
CA GLY A 163 -4.99 5.05 -6.26
C GLY A 163 -4.83 3.55 -6.12
N LYS A 164 -5.62 2.76 -6.85
CA LYS A 164 -5.49 1.29 -6.89
C LYS A 164 -4.09 0.88 -7.31
N THR A 165 -3.58 1.46 -8.39
CA THR A 165 -2.25 1.13 -8.93
C THR A 165 -1.14 1.52 -7.96
N ALA A 166 -1.17 2.75 -7.44
CA ALA A 166 -0.23 3.23 -6.43
C ALA A 166 -0.22 2.33 -5.19
N PHE A 167 -1.41 1.92 -4.72
CA PHE A 167 -1.58 1.06 -3.56
C PHE A 167 -0.95 -0.32 -3.78
N VAL A 168 -1.29 -0.99 -4.88
CA VAL A 168 -0.77 -2.33 -5.22
C VAL A 168 0.76 -2.30 -5.34
N MET A 169 1.31 -1.30 -6.03
CA MET A 169 2.76 -1.20 -6.20
C MET A 169 3.48 -0.90 -4.88
N LEU A 170 2.94 0.00 -4.04
CA LEU A 170 3.54 0.30 -2.73
C LEU A 170 3.44 -0.90 -1.80
N LEU A 171 2.33 -1.62 -1.80
CA LEU A 171 2.12 -2.84 -1.02
C LEU A 171 3.09 -3.95 -1.42
N ARG A 172 3.30 -4.17 -2.72
CA ARG A 172 4.26 -5.16 -3.21
C ARG A 172 5.68 -4.79 -2.78
N ARG A 173 6.10 -3.54 -3.01
CA ARG A 173 7.43 -3.04 -2.62
C ARG A 173 7.68 -3.08 -1.11
N SER A 174 6.68 -2.80 -0.28
CA SER A 174 6.84 -2.84 1.17
C SER A 174 6.92 -4.26 1.74
N LEU A 175 6.46 -5.27 1.00
CA LEU A 175 6.66 -6.68 1.32
C LEU A 175 8.05 -7.16 0.87
N ASP A 176 8.51 -6.73 -0.32
CA ASP A 176 9.82 -7.10 -0.87
C ASP A 176 11.00 -6.43 -0.14
N THR A 177 10.84 -5.16 0.25
CA THR A 177 11.93 -4.41 0.88
C THR A 177 11.97 -4.61 2.39
N LYS A 178 13.19 -4.62 2.95
CA LYS A 178 13.41 -4.62 4.40
C LYS A 178 13.27 -3.22 5.02
N THR A 179 12.94 -2.21 4.23
CA THR A 179 12.93 -0.82 4.67
C THR A 179 11.53 -0.41 5.12
N GLY A 180 11.45 0.36 6.20
CA GLY A 180 10.15 0.86 6.66
C GLY A 180 9.63 2.05 5.86
N ALA A 181 10.36 2.55 4.86
CA ALA A 181 9.99 3.76 4.12
C ALA A 181 8.72 3.53 3.27
N ASP A 182 8.66 2.39 2.57
CA ASP A 182 7.51 2.04 1.75
C ASP A 182 6.25 1.79 2.61
N ILE A 183 6.40 1.27 3.84
CA ILE A 183 5.29 1.17 4.81
C ILE A 183 4.73 2.55 5.18
N CYS A 184 5.59 3.55 5.39
CA CYS A 184 5.15 4.93 5.65
C CYS A 184 4.39 5.51 4.45
N ARG A 185 4.88 5.26 3.23
CA ARG A 185 4.24 5.73 2.00
C ARG A 185 2.88 5.06 1.80
N LEU A 186 2.81 3.74 1.97
CA LEU A 186 1.56 2.99 1.90
C LEU A 186 0.53 3.49 2.91
N TRP A 187 0.96 3.80 4.14
CA TRP A 187 0.07 4.38 5.15
C TRP A 187 -0.51 5.74 4.72
N ARG A 188 0.25 6.60 4.01
CA ARG A 188 -0.29 7.90 3.54
C ARG A 188 -1.45 7.73 2.55
N ILE A 189 -1.37 6.73 1.69
CA ILE A 189 -2.39 6.45 0.68
C ILE A 189 -3.37 5.33 1.07
N HIS A 190 -3.40 4.91 2.34
CA HIS A 190 -4.18 3.72 2.77
C HIS A 190 -5.67 3.77 2.42
N GLN A 191 -6.23 4.98 2.25
CA GLN A 191 -7.62 5.18 1.83
C GLN A 191 -7.91 4.66 0.42
N ALA A 192 -6.89 4.51 -0.44
CA ALA A 192 -7.03 3.90 -1.76
C ALA A 192 -7.47 2.43 -1.69
N LEU A 193 -7.30 1.76 -0.53
CA LEU A 193 -7.87 0.43 -0.30
C LEU A 193 -9.38 0.39 -0.51
N TYR A 194 -10.09 1.47 -0.20
CA TYR A 194 -11.55 1.52 -0.35
C TYR A 194 -12.01 1.66 -1.81
N CYS A 195 -11.09 1.86 -2.75
CA CYS A 195 -11.40 1.77 -4.18
C CYS A 195 -11.52 0.30 -4.64
N PHE A 196 -11.02 -0.67 -3.87
CA PHE A 196 -11.13 -2.08 -4.17
C PHE A 196 -12.46 -2.64 -3.68
N ASP A 197 -13.20 -3.28 -4.58
CA ASP A 197 -14.37 -4.08 -4.20
C ASP A 197 -13.90 -5.41 -3.60
N TYR A 198 -14.31 -5.68 -2.36
CA TYR A 198 -13.94 -6.90 -1.66
C TYR A 198 -14.51 -8.15 -2.35
N ASP A 199 -15.67 -8.11 -2.98
CA ASP A 199 -16.33 -9.33 -3.47
C ASP A 199 -15.85 -9.74 -4.88
N LEU A 200 -15.08 -8.88 -5.56
CA LEU A 200 -14.51 -9.19 -6.88
C LEU A 200 -13.28 -10.10 -6.81
N GLU A 201 -13.14 -10.95 -7.82
CA GLU A 201 -12.01 -11.88 -7.97
C GLU A 201 -10.68 -11.17 -8.23
N GLU A 202 -10.71 -10.02 -8.90
CA GLU A 202 -9.54 -9.17 -9.13
C GLU A 202 -8.90 -8.72 -7.81
N SER A 203 -9.68 -8.63 -6.73
CA SER A 203 -9.19 -8.29 -5.40
C SER A 203 -8.56 -9.48 -4.65
N ARG A 204 -8.42 -10.65 -5.28
CA ARG A 204 -7.79 -11.82 -4.63
C ARG A 204 -6.31 -11.57 -4.33
N GLU A 205 -5.56 -11.08 -5.30
CA GLU A 205 -4.11 -10.84 -5.14
C GLU A 205 -3.83 -9.83 -4.02
N ILE A 206 -4.62 -8.74 -3.97
CA ILE A 206 -4.47 -7.73 -2.93
C ILE A 206 -4.86 -8.27 -1.54
N LYS A 207 -5.90 -9.12 -1.43
CA LYS A 207 -6.24 -9.77 -0.15
C LYS A 207 -5.07 -10.62 0.35
N ASP A 208 -4.44 -11.40 -0.53
CA ASP A 208 -3.30 -12.26 -0.16
C ASP A 208 -2.11 -11.43 0.32
N MET A 209 -1.73 -10.38 -0.41
CA MET A 209 -0.67 -9.46 0.01
C MET A 209 -1.00 -8.75 1.34
N LEU A 210 -2.24 -8.32 1.55
CA LEU A 210 -2.67 -7.69 2.81
C LEU A 210 -2.59 -8.66 3.99
N LEU A 211 -2.92 -9.94 3.79
CA LEU A 211 -2.76 -10.97 4.81
C LEU A 211 -1.28 -11.23 5.12
N GLU A 212 -0.41 -11.19 4.12
CA GLU A 212 1.05 -11.32 4.30
C GLU A 212 1.61 -10.21 5.21
N CYS A 213 1.05 -8.98 5.14
CA CYS A 213 1.44 -7.90 6.04
C CYS A 213 1.26 -8.26 7.54
N PHE A 214 0.29 -9.10 7.90
CA PHE A 214 0.04 -9.50 9.29
C PHE A 214 1.06 -10.48 9.86
N ILE A 215 1.91 -11.05 9.01
CA ILE A 215 2.96 -12.00 9.40
C ILE A 215 4.36 -11.43 9.13
N ASN A 216 4.43 -10.28 8.46
CA ASN A 216 5.65 -9.55 8.20
C ASN A 216 6.11 -8.77 9.45
N VAL A 217 7.31 -9.10 9.93
CA VAL A 217 7.88 -8.52 11.16
C VAL A 217 8.05 -6.98 11.05
N ASN A 218 8.34 -6.45 9.87
CA ASN A 218 8.54 -5.01 9.68
C ASN A 218 7.24 -4.24 9.88
N TYR A 219 6.12 -4.77 9.39
CA TYR A 219 4.80 -4.19 9.61
C TYR A 219 4.39 -4.22 11.09
N ILE A 220 4.63 -5.35 11.77
CA ILE A 220 4.23 -5.53 13.16
C ILE A 220 5.06 -4.62 14.10
N LYS A 221 6.37 -4.51 13.87
CA LYS A 221 7.27 -3.69 14.72
C LYS A 221 7.15 -2.20 14.46
N LYS A 222 6.81 -1.78 13.24
CA LYS A 222 6.74 -0.36 12.89
C LYS A 222 5.39 0.26 13.28
N GLU A 223 5.40 1.49 13.79
CA GLU A 223 4.17 2.19 14.22
C GLU A 223 3.21 2.45 13.05
N GLU A 224 3.71 2.93 11.91
CA GLU A 224 2.89 3.12 10.70
C GLU A 224 2.33 1.80 10.19
N GLY A 225 3.10 0.71 10.30
CA GLY A 225 2.66 -0.64 9.95
C GLY A 225 1.51 -1.10 10.86
N ARG A 226 1.63 -0.92 12.18
CA ARG A 226 0.52 -1.21 13.11
C ARG A 226 -0.73 -0.38 12.83
N ARG A 227 -0.58 0.91 12.51
CA ARG A 227 -1.71 1.76 12.12
C ARG A 227 -2.39 1.25 10.86
N PHE A 228 -1.61 0.89 9.85
CA PHE A 228 -2.09 0.29 8.61
C PHE A 228 -2.84 -1.02 8.88
N LEU A 229 -2.21 -1.99 9.55
CA LEU A 229 -2.82 -3.27 9.89
C LEU A 229 -4.12 -3.12 10.70
N SER A 230 -4.15 -2.19 11.67
CA SER A 230 -5.35 -1.93 12.47
C SER A 230 -6.49 -1.38 11.60
N SER A 231 -6.16 -0.60 10.56
CA SER A 231 -7.16 0.00 9.67
C SER A 231 -7.84 -1.04 8.76
N LEU A 232 -7.15 -2.14 8.43
CA LEU A 232 -7.66 -3.20 7.57
C LEU A 232 -8.89 -3.94 8.14
N PHE A 233 -9.06 -3.91 9.47
CA PHE A 233 -10.26 -4.47 10.12
C PHE A 233 -11.55 -3.74 9.73
N ASN A 234 -11.47 -2.52 9.21
CA ASN A 234 -12.63 -1.76 8.77
C ASN A 234 -12.98 -1.98 7.29
N TRP A 235 -12.17 -2.71 6.53
CA TRP A 235 -12.40 -2.86 5.09
C TRP A 235 -13.58 -3.79 4.78
N ASN A 236 -13.63 -4.98 5.39
CA ASN A 236 -14.74 -5.92 5.22
C ASN A 236 -14.82 -6.90 6.40
N ILE A 237 -16.04 -7.26 6.83
CA ILE A 237 -16.29 -8.16 7.98
C ILE A 237 -15.72 -9.56 7.73
N ASN A 238 -15.85 -10.10 6.52
CA ASN A 238 -15.28 -11.41 6.18
C ASN A 238 -13.75 -11.36 6.20
N PHE A 239 -13.15 -10.22 5.84
CA PHE A 239 -11.71 -10.04 5.92
C PHE A 239 -11.19 -10.08 7.35
N ILE A 240 -11.95 -9.59 8.34
CA ILE A 240 -11.58 -9.70 9.77
C ILE A 240 -11.32 -11.16 10.17
N LYS A 241 -12.19 -12.08 9.73
CA LYS A 241 -12.04 -13.52 9.99
C LYS A 241 -10.80 -14.09 9.32
N MET A 242 -10.52 -13.67 8.09
CA MET A 242 -9.30 -14.07 7.36
C MET A 242 -8.04 -13.56 8.07
N ILE A 243 -8.01 -12.29 8.48
CA ILE A 243 -6.92 -11.70 9.28
C ILE A 243 -6.67 -12.53 10.53
N HIS A 244 -7.74 -12.79 11.29
CA HIS A 244 -7.64 -13.54 12.55
C HIS A 244 -7.14 -14.97 12.33
N GLY A 245 -7.68 -15.67 11.33
CA GLY A 245 -7.22 -17.00 10.93
C GLY A 245 -5.74 -17.02 10.54
N THR A 246 -5.28 -16.06 9.74
CA THR A 246 -3.88 -15.92 9.33
C THR A 246 -2.96 -15.74 10.53
N ILE A 247 -3.30 -14.83 11.46
CA ILE A 247 -2.51 -14.61 12.68
C ILE A 247 -2.46 -15.88 13.52
N LYS A 248 -3.61 -16.55 13.74
CA LYS A 248 -3.68 -17.80 14.52
C LYS A 248 -2.79 -18.88 13.96
N ASN A 249 -2.85 -19.11 12.65
CA ASN A 249 -2.06 -20.12 11.97
C ASN A 249 -0.55 -19.87 12.09
N GLN A 250 -0.14 -18.60 12.20
CA GLN A 250 1.27 -18.21 12.30
C GLN A 250 1.75 -17.95 13.72
N LEU A 251 0.90 -18.09 14.75
CA LEU A 251 1.30 -17.84 16.15
C LEU A 251 2.55 -18.61 16.54
N GLN A 252 2.65 -19.89 16.17
CA GLN A 252 3.81 -20.71 16.54
C GLN A 252 5.12 -20.19 15.91
N GLY A 253 5.05 -19.68 14.66
CA GLY A 253 6.19 -19.14 13.93
C GLY A 253 6.62 -17.75 14.39
N LEU A 254 5.69 -16.92 14.85
CA LEU A 254 5.98 -15.56 15.30
C LEU A 254 6.73 -15.55 16.64
N GLN A 255 7.65 -14.62 16.82
CA GLN A 255 8.36 -14.44 18.09
C GLN A 255 7.40 -13.94 19.18
N LYS A 256 7.57 -14.41 20.43
CA LYS A 256 6.71 -14.01 21.55
C LYS A 256 6.71 -12.49 21.77
N SER A 257 7.86 -11.83 21.59
CA SER A 257 8.00 -10.37 21.72
C SER A 257 7.10 -9.56 20.79
N LEU A 258 6.69 -10.14 19.65
CA LEU A 258 5.78 -9.48 18.70
C LEU A 258 4.33 -9.50 19.16
N MET A 259 3.96 -10.34 20.13
CA MET A 259 2.57 -10.51 20.56
C MET A 259 1.98 -9.24 21.19
N VAL A 260 2.82 -8.44 21.85
CA VAL A 260 2.42 -7.12 22.38
C VAL A 260 1.96 -6.21 21.24
N HIS A 261 2.68 -6.20 20.11
CA HIS A 261 2.32 -5.42 18.92
C HIS A 261 1.10 -5.98 18.20
N ILE A 262 0.96 -7.30 18.12
CA ILE A 262 -0.25 -7.94 17.58
C ILE A 262 -1.46 -7.56 18.44
N ALA A 263 -1.36 -7.63 19.76
CA ALA A 263 -2.43 -7.23 20.67
C ALA A 263 -2.80 -5.76 20.51
N GLU A 264 -1.80 -4.90 20.37
CA GLU A 264 -2.00 -3.48 20.09
C GLU A 264 -2.79 -3.24 18.79
N ILE A 265 -2.52 -4.01 17.72
CA ILE A 265 -3.26 -3.92 16.45
C ILE A 265 -4.74 -4.25 16.68
N TYR A 266 -5.05 -5.36 17.34
CA TYR A 266 -6.45 -5.71 17.65
C TYR A 266 -7.11 -4.67 18.54
N PHE A 267 -6.41 -4.17 19.56
CA PHE A 267 -6.95 -3.18 20.49
C PHE A 267 -7.23 -1.84 19.81
N ARG A 268 -6.35 -1.40 18.91
CA ARG A 268 -6.56 -0.20 18.09
C ARG A 268 -7.73 -0.36 17.12
N ALA A 269 -7.86 -1.53 16.49
CA ALA A 269 -8.99 -1.86 15.62
C ALA A 269 -10.31 -1.85 16.41
N TRP A 270 -10.37 -2.57 17.52
CA TRP A 270 -11.52 -2.61 18.43
C TRP A 270 -11.96 -1.21 18.87
N LYS A 271 -11.02 -0.37 19.32
CA LYS A 271 -11.33 1.00 19.79
C LYS A 271 -12.01 1.87 18.72
N LYS A 272 -11.70 1.65 17.45
CA LYS A 272 -12.27 2.42 16.32
C LYS A 272 -13.51 1.77 15.71
N ALA A 273 -13.78 0.52 16.04
CA ALA A 273 -14.87 -0.24 15.44
C ALA A 273 -16.22 0.12 16.05
N SER A 274 -17.26 -0.03 15.25
CA SER A 274 -18.66 0.13 15.66
C SER A 274 -19.55 -0.87 14.92
N GLY A 275 -20.79 -1.05 15.40
CA GLY A 275 -21.77 -1.94 14.78
C GLY A 275 -21.26 -3.36 14.56
N LYS A 276 -21.52 -3.91 13.36
CA LYS A 276 -21.15 -5.29 13.00
C LYS A 276 -19.63 -5.55 13.01
N THR A 277 -18.82 -4.53 12.71
CA THR A 277 -17.36 -4.64 12.76
C THR A 277 -16.88 -4.86 14.19
N LEU A 278 -17.45 -4.12 15.15
CA LEU A 278 -17.14 -4.28 16.57
C LEU A 278 -17.53 -5.69 17.05
N GLU A 279 -18.72 -6.15 16.70
CA GLU A 279 -19.19 -7.50 17.03
C GLU A 279 -18.27 -8.59 16.47
N ALA A 280 -17.79 -8.46 15.23
CA ALA A 280 -16.87 -9.40 14.63
C ALA A 280 -15.51 -9.41 15.35
N ILE A 281 -14.93 -8.24 15.66
CA ILE A 281 -13.66 -8.17 16.39
C ILE A 281 -13.79 -8.78 17.79
N GLU A 282 -14.88 -8.49 18.49
CA GLU A 282 -15.07 -8.99 19.85
C GLU A 282 -15.35 -10.50 19.88
N ASN A 283 -16.30 -10.98 19.08
CA ASN A 283 -16.77 -12.36 19.14
C ASN A 283 -15.88 -13.33 18.35
N ASP A 284 -15.46 -12.94 17.14
CA ASP A 284 -14.69 -13.84 16.27
C ASP A 284 -13.19 -13.81 16.55
N CYS A 285 -12.67 -12.73 17.16
CA CYS A 285 -11.22 -12.57 17.39
C CYS A 285 -10.85 -12.57 18.89
N ILE A 286 -11.32 -11.58 19.65
CA ILE A 286 -10.89 -11.40 21.05
C ILE A 286 -11.37 -12.56 21.93
N GLN A 287 -12.66 -12.92 21.82
CA GLN A 287 -13.23 -14.03 22.58
C GLN A 287 -12.62 -15.37 22.19
N ASP A 288 -12.19 -15.55 20.94
CA ASP A 288 -11.46 -16.74 20.50
C ASP A 288 -10.09 -16.86 21.19
N PHE A 289 -9.32 -15.77 21.29
CA PHE A 289 -8.11 -15.75 22.10
C PHE A 289 -8.39 -16.05 23.58
N MET A 290 -9.47 -15.52 24.15
CA MET A 290 -9.87 -15.82 25.53
C MET A 290 -10.18 -17.30 25.72
N TYR A 291 -10.95 -17.89 24.80
CA TYR A 291 -11.28 -19.30 24.80
C TYR A 291 -10.02 -20.16 24.78
N HIS A 292 -9.10 -19.89 23.85
CA HIS A 292 -7.83 -20.63 23.76
C HIS A 292 -6.90 -20.36 24.94
N GLY A 293 -6.91 -19.16 25.52
CA GLY A 293 -6.14 -18.84 26.74
C GLY A 293 -6.50 -19.73 27.92
N ILE A 294 -7.77 -20.11 28.04
CA ILE A 294 -8.28 -21.00 29.12
C ILE A 294 -8.06 -22.48 28.79
N HIS A 295 -8.23 -22.88 27.53
CA HIS A 295 -8.31 -24.30 27.16
C HIS A 295 -7.00 -24.89 26.64
N LEU A 296 -6.06 -24.07 26.16
CA LEU A 296 -4.78 -24.59 25.66
C LEU A 296 -3.93 -25.19 26.81
N PRO A 297 -3.36 -26.39 26.61
CA PRO A 297 -2.38 -26.93 27.55
C PRO A 297 -1.19 -25.98 27.72
N ARG A 298 -0.64 -25.87 28.93
CA ARG A 298 0.56 -25.05 29.20
C ARG A 298 1.79 -25.50 28.42
N SER A 299 1.84 -26.77 28.02
CA SER A 299 2.89 -27.34 27.17
C SER A 299 2.79 -26.91 25.70
N SER A 300 1.66 -26.31 25.29
CA SER A 300 1.47 -25.87 23.92
C SER A 300 2.42 -24.70 23.58
N PRO A 301 3.13 -24.74 22.44
CA PRO A 301 4.05 -23.67 22.04
C PRO A 301 3.35 -22.33 21.78
N VAL A 302 2.04 -22.35 21.49
CA VAL A 302 1.24 -21.13 21.26
C VAL A 302 0.63 -20.56 22.54
N HIS A 303 0.49 -21.35 23.61
CA HIS A 303 -0.09 -20.89 24.88
C HIS A 303 0.59 -19.61 25.45
N PRO A 304 1.93 -19.49 25.55
CA PRO A 304 2.55 -18.28 26.08
C PRO A 304 2.30 -17.03 25.21
N ARG A 305 2.03 -17.21 23.91
CA ARG A 305 1.77 -16.12 22.97
C ARG A 305 0.35 -15.60 23.09
N VAL A 306 -0.62 -16.52 23.18
CA VAL A 306 -2.03 -16.18 23.44
C VAL A 306 -2.16 -15.44 24.77
N ARG A 307 -1.43 -15.89 25.82
CA ARG A 307 -1.40 -15.16 27.10
C ARG A 307 -0.81 -13.77 26.99
N GLU A 308 0.25 -13.59 26.20
CA GLU A 308 0.85 -12.27 26.00
C GLU A 308 -0.15 -11.31 25.35
N VAL A 309 -0.92 -11.79 24.36
CA VAL A 309 -1.99 -11.00 23.74
C VAL A 309 -3.05 -10.60 24.76
N LEU A 310 -3.57 -11.54 25.54
CA LEU A 310 -4.60 -11.26 26.56
C LEU A 310 -4.08 -10.34 27.68
N SER A 311 -2.83 -10.55 28.10
CA SER A 311 -2.16 -9.70 29.09
C SER A 311 -2.21 -8.23 28.68
N TYR A 312 -1.94 -7.92 27.41
CA TYR A 312 -2.02 -6.54 26.92
C TYR A 312 -3.41 -5.92 27.13
N PHE A 313 -4.49 -6.64 26.81
CA PHE A 313 -5.86 -6.14 27.01
C PHE A 313 -6.16 -5.88 28.49
N HIS A 314 -5.73 -6.78 29.39
CA HIS A 314 -5.90 -6.60 30.83
C HIS A 314 -5.13 -5.39 31.37
N HIS A 315 -3.91 -5.14 30.89
CA HIS A 315 -3.16 -3.95 31.27
C HIS A 315 -3.78 -2.65 30.74
N GLN A 316 -4.49 -2.70 29.61
CA GLN A 316 -5.19 -1.51 29.05
C GLN A 316 -6.53 -1.23 29.73
N LYS A 317 -7.01 -2.12 30.59
CA LYS A 317 -8.31 -2.03 31.28
C LYS A 317 -8.45 -0.73 32.07
N GLU A 318 -7.46 -0.38 32.88
CA GLU A 318 -7.49 0.81 33.76
C GLU A 318 -7.28 2.12 32.98
N ALA A 319 -6.58 2.04 31.84
CA ALA A 319 -6.16 3.20 31.09
C ALA A 319 -7.23 3.73 30.11
N ARG A 320 -8.24 2.92 29.74
CA ARG A 320 -9.21 3.30 28.69
C ARG A 320 -10.65 2.88 29.00
N GLN A 321 -11.55 3.86 28.87
CA GLN A 321 -13.00 3.66 29.02
C GLN A 321 -13.53 2.54 28.11
N GLY A 322 -14.41 1.70 28.67
CA GLY A 322 -15.09 0.60 27.97
C GLY A 322 -14.30 -0.69 27.81
N ALA A 323 -12.97 -0.69 28.05
CA ALA A 323 -12.16 -1.91 27.93
C ALA A 323 -12.54 -2.94 29.01
N GLU A 324 -12.76 -2.49 30.25
CA GLU A 324 -13.23 -3.34 31.35
C GLU A 324 -14.58 -4.00 31.06
N GLU A 325 -15.56 -3.20 30.63
CA GLU A 325 -16.90 -3.68 30.33
C GLU A 325 -16.89 -4.71 29.20
N MET A 326 -16.12 -4.44 28.14
CA MET A 326 -15.92 -5.39 27.04
C MET A 326 -15.29 -6.70 27.53
N LEU A 327 -14.22 -6.63 28.33
CA LEU A 327 -13.56 -7.82 28.88
C LEU A 327 -14.55 -8.65 29.72
N HIS A 328 -15.28 -8.01 30.62
CA HIS A 328 -16.29 -8.69 31.44
C HIS A 328 -17.37 -9.36 30.58
N ARG A 329 -17.90 -8.65 29.57
CA ARG A 329 -18.90 -9.18 28.63
C ARG A 329 -18.39 -10.41 27.88
N LEU A 330 -17.16 -10.37 27.37
CA LEU A 330 -16.59 -11.45 26.57
C LEU A 330 -16.12 -12.64 27.39
N TYR A 331 -15.62 -12.43 28.61
CA TYR A 331 -15.22 -13.53 29.49
C TYR A 331 -16.42 -14.29 30.07
N ARG A 332 -17.55 -13.62 30.34
CA ARG A 332 -18.74 -14.22 30.96
C ARG A 332 -19.18 -15.55 30.31
N PRO A 333 -19.41 -15.64 28.98
CA PRO A 333 -19.81 -16.90 28.35
C PRO A 333 -18.69 -17.95 28.35
N VAL A 334 -17.42 -17.55 28.42
CA VAL A 334 -16.28 -18.47 28.36
C VAL A 334 -15.98 -19.08 29.74
N LEU A 335 -15.94 -18.25 30.78
CA LEU A 335 -15.71 -18.67 32.17
C LEU A 335 -16.87 -19.51 32.70
N TRP A 336 -18.12 -19.13 32.41
CA TRP A 336 -19.30 -19.90 32.84
C TRP A 336 -19.33 -21.30 32.21
N ARG A 337 -18.90 -21.42 30.94
CA ARG A 337 -18.72 -22.71 30.28
C ARG A 337 -17.54 -23.47 30.89
N GLY A 338 -16.39 -22.83 31.11
CA GLY A 338 -15.18 -23.43 31.70
C GLY A 338 -15.35 -23.96 33.13
N LEU A 339 -16.14 -23.27 33.97
CA LEU A 339 -16.50 -23.70 35.33
C LEU A 339 -17.35 -24.98 35.34
N LYS A 340 -18.12 -25.22 34.27
CA LYS A 340 -18.92 -26.45 34.09
C LYS A 340 -18.10 -27.61 33.50
N VAL A 341 -16.86 -27.40 33.05
CA VAL A 341 -16.02 -28.45 32.45
C VAL A 341 -15.32 -29.28 33.53
N ARG A 342 -15.31 -30.60 33.35
CA ARG A 342 -14.79 -31.59 34.32
C ARG A 342 -13.25 -31.52 34.54
N ARG A 343 -12.48 -30.87 33.66
CA ARG A 343 -11.02 -30.70 33.78
C ARG A 343 -10.65 -29.71 34.88
N LEU A 344 -9.86 -30.17 35.87
CA LEU A 344 -9.41 -29.36 37.01
C LEU A 344 -8.56 -28.14 36.61
N ALA A 345 -7.74 -28.25 35.56
CA ALA A 345 -6.92 -27.12 35.07
C ALA A 345 -7.77 -25.97 34.50
N CYS A 346 -8.84 -26.29 33.75
CA CYS A 346 -9.79 -25.29 33.26
C CYS A 346 -10.54 -24.64 34.42
N ARG A 347 -10.95 -25.42 35.45
CA ARG A 347 -11.59 -24.88 36.66
C ARG A 347 -10.67 -23.97 37.46
N ALA A 348 -9.42 -24.35 37.69
CA ALA A 348 -8.45 -23.53 38.42
C ALA A 348 -8.13 -22.21 37.70
N TRP A 349 -8.09 -22.22 36.36
CA TRP A 349 -7.82 -21.01 35.58
C TRP A 349 -9.05 -20.11 35.44
N SER A 350 -10.24 -20.69 35.23
CA SER A 350 -11.48 -19.94 35.30
C SER A 350 -11.73 -19.37 36.69
N ALA A 351 -11.35 -20.07 37.77
CA ALA A 351 -11.44 -19.57 39.14
C ALA A 351 -10.40 -18.48 39.43
N GLY A 352 -9.18 -18.58 38.91
CA GLY A 352 -8.15 -17.53 39.03
C GLY A 352 -8.54 -16.25 38.30
N HIS A 353 -8.98 -16.35 37.04
CA HIS A 353 -9.49 -15.17 36.31
C HIS A 353 -10.83 -14.68 36.87
N ALA A 354 -11.71 -15.54 37.37
CA ALA A 354 -12.91 -15.09 38.07
C ALA A 354 -12.57 -14.39 39.39
N ALA A 355 -11.49 -14.77 40.08
CA ALA A 355 -10.99 -14.05 41.24
C ALA A 355 -10.39 -12.70 40.83
N ASP A 356 -9.59 -12.63 39.76
CA ASP A 356 -9.09 -11.37 39.19
C ASP A 356 -10.20 -10.49 38.60
N VAL A 357 -11.38 -11.08 38.29
CA VAL A 357 -12.60 -10.39 37.84
C VAL A 357 -13.56 -10.06 39.01
N ASN A 358 -13.49 -10.76 40.15
CA ASN A 358 -14.36 -10.53 41.33
C ASN A 358 -13.64 -9.84 42.51
N THR A 359 -12.33 -9.68 42.46
CA THR A 359 -11.58 -8.71 43.29
C THR A 359 -11.50 -7.33 42.63
N LEU A 360 -12.24 -7.14 41.52
CA LEU A 360 -12.52 -5.87 40.86
C LEU A 360 -13.56 -5.04 41.61
#